data_AF-A0AA42JE24-F1
#
_entry.id   AF-A0AA42JE24-F1
#
_cell.length_a   1.000
_cell.length_b   1.000
_cell.length_c   1.000
_cell.angle_alpha   90.00
_cell.angle_beta   90.00
_cell.angle_gamma   90.00
#
_symmetry.space_group_name_H-M   'P 1'
#
loop_
_entity.id
_entity.type
_entity.pdbx_description
1 polymer ?
#
loop_
_entity_poly.entity_id
_entity_poly.type
_entity_poly.pdbx_seq_one_letter_code
_entity_poly.pdbx_strand_id
1 'polypeptide(L)'
;MHVSPVPMRRHSTASALADAERRRPRGPTEWRRAMQRHAIAIKIQDNVATALRRLEKGETAEVGVGDRIVSIVLRDAVEFGHKFALRDIARGDDIVKYGEVIGRATADIPAGAHAHVQNIESLRGRGDLD
;
A
#
# COMPACT_ATOMS: atom_id res chain seq x y z
N MET A 1 54.18 -5.29 -39.66
CA MET A 1 53.24 -4.66 -38.70
C MET A 1 51.92 -5.40 -38.80
N HIS A 2 51.61 -6.27 -37.85
CA HIS A 2 50.37 -7.07 -37.81
C HIS A 2 49.58 -6.59 -36.59
N VAL A 3 48.36 -6.11 -36.78
CA VAL A 3 47.48 -5.66 -35.69
C VAL A 3 46.23 -6.55 -35.72
N SER A 4 46.07 -7.39 -34.70
CA SER A 4 44.86 -8.19 -34.49
C SER A 4 43.76 -7.32 -33.86
N PRO A 5 42.47 -7.49 -34.21
CA PRO A 5 41.39 -6.77 -33.56
C PRO A 5 41.06 -7.37 -32.19
N VAL A 6 40.90 -6.52 -31.18
CA VAL A 6 40.41 -6.88 -29.84
C VAL A 6 38.87 -6.94 -29.88
N PRO A 7 38.22 -8.00 -29.36
CA PRO A 7 36.76 -8.04 -29.31
C PRO A 7 36.22 -7.15 -28.17
N MET A 8 35.28 -6.26 -28.52
CA MET A 8 34.47 -5.49 -27.57
C MET A 8 33.60 -6.42 -26.72
N ARG A 9 33.76 -6.39 -25.39
CA ARG A 9 32.81 -6.97 -24.45
C ARG A 9 31.56 -6.09 -24.39
N ARG A 10 30.40 -6.65 -24.78
CA ARG A 10 29.09 -6.04 -24.49
C ARG A 10 28.73 -6.36 -23.04
N HIS A 11 28.69 -5.34 -22.19
CA HIS A 11 28.03 -5.46 -20.89
C HIS A 11 26.51 -5.38 -21.12
N SER A 12 25.83 -6.51 -20.96
CA SER A 12 24.36 -6.56 -20.84
C SER A 12 23.97 -6.11 -19.44
N THR A 13 23.30 -4.96 -19.32
CA THR A 13 22.74 -4.44 -18.06
C THR A 13 21.39 -5.06 -17.70
N ALA A 14 20.96 -6.13 -18.38
CA ALA A 14 19.63 -6.71 -18.21
C ALA A 14 19.50 -7.73 -17.05
N SER A 15 20.41 -7.77 -16.08
CA SER A 15 20.40 -8.80 -15.03
C SER A 15 19.93 -8.33 -13.64
N ALA A 16 19.97 -7.03 -13.32
CA ALA A 16 19.77 -6.59 -11.93
C ALA A 16 18.30 -6.53 -11.48
N LEU A 17 17.35 -6.44 -12.43
CA LEU A 17 15.92 -6.28 -12.11
C LEU A 17 15.15 -7.60 -12.06
N ALA A 18 15.68 -8.69 -12.62
CA ALA A 18 15.01 -9.99 -12.65
C ALA A 18 15.32 -10.90 -11.43
N ASP A 19 16.27 -10.51 -10.57
CA ASP A 19 16.72 -11.29 -9.41
C ASP A 19 16.04 -10.91 -8.09
N ALA A 20 15.34 -9.77 -8.03
CA ALA A 20 14.65 -9.33 -6.83
C ALA A 20 13.37 -10.15 -6.54
N GLU A 21 12.75 -10.73 -7.57
CA GLU A 21 11.40 -11.31 -7.50
C GLU A 21 11.37 -12.83 -7.21
N ARG A 22 12.52 -13.42 -6.86
CA ARG A 22 12.68 -14.87 -6.64
C ARG A 22 13.47 -15.27 -5.40
N ARG A 23 13.68 -14.38 -4.44
CA ARG A 23 14.34 -14.77 -3.18
C ARG A 23 13.30 -15.36 -2.22
N ARG A 24 13.20 -16.69 -2.21
CA ARG A 24 12.47 -17.41 -1.15
C ARG A 24 13.09 -17.01 0.20
N PRO A 25 12.32 -16.50 1.17
CA PRO A 25 12.85 -16.14 2.48
C PRO A 25 13.56 -17.32 3.14
N ARG A 26 14.74 -17.04 3.69
CA ARG A 26 15.76 -17.98 4.14
C ARG A 26 15.53 -18.46 5.58
N GLY A 27 14.30 -18.84 5.89
CA GLY A 27 13.99 -19.51 7.15
C GLY A 27 12.79 -18.97 7.89
N PRO A 28 12.43 -19.59 9.03
CA PRO A 28 11.14 -19.37 9.71
C PRO A 28 10.86 -17.91 10.08
N THR A 29 11.88 -17.15 10.45
CA THR A 29 11.75 -15.73 10.85
C THR A 29 11.48 -14.83 9.65
N GLU A 30 12.14 -15.07 8.51
CA GLU A 30 11.88 -14.32 7.29
C GLU A 30 10.52 -14.69 6.68
N TRP A 31 10.09 -15.95 6.79
CA TRP A 31 8.72 -16.37 6.46
C TRP A 31 7.69 -15.63 7.29
N ARG A 32 7.92 -15.53 8.61
CA ARG A 32 7.03 -14.81 9.51
C ARG A 32 6.93 -13.34 9.12
N ARG A 33 8.07 -12.68 8.83
CA ARG A 33 8.13 -11.28 8.40
C ARG A 33 7.47 -11.05 7.03
N ALA A 34 7.70 -11.95 6.06
CA ALA A 34 7.09 -11.90 4.73
C ALA A 34 5.57 -12.16 4.75
N MET A 35 5.06 -12.84 5.79
CA MET A 35 3.62 -13.11 5.97
C MET A 35 2.94 -12.15 6.96
N GLN A 36 3.68 -11.31 7.69
CA GLN A 36 3.13 -10.46 8.75
C GLN A 36 2.55 -9.17 8.17
N ARG A 37 1.33 -9.26 7.66
CA ARG A 37 0.54 -8.10 7.22
C ARG A 37 0.01 -7.39 8.46
N HIS A 38 0.36 -6.11 8.61
CA HIS A 38 -0.18 -5.23 9.65
C HIS A 38 -1.54 -4.67 9.26
N ALA A 39 -1.79 -4.54 7.96
CA ALA A 39 -3.04 -4.06 7.40
C ALA A 39 -3.34 -4.72 6.05
N ILE A 40 -4.58 -4.56 5.57
CA ILE A 40 -5.03 -5.12 4.30
C ILE A 40 -5.85 -4.12 3.48
N ALA A 41 -5.55 -4.07 2.19
CA ALA A 41 -6.36 -3.52 1.12
C ALA A 41 -6.58 -4.63 0.08
N ILE A 42 -7.83 -4.85 -0.31
CA ILE A 42 -8.22 -6.06 -1.05
C ILE A 42 -7.91 -5.90 -2.53
N LYS A 43 -8.13 -4.70 -3.08
CA LYS A 43 -7.92 -4.40 -4.49
C LYS A 43 -6.79 -3.38 -4.66
N ILE A 44 -6.13 -3.40 -5.81
CA ILE A 44 -5.05 -2.44 -6.13
C ILE A 44 -5.58 -1.01 -6.29
N GLN A 45 -6.88 -0.87 -6.57
CA GLN A 45 -7.57 0.42 -6.67
C GLN A 45 -7.96 1.00 -5.30
N ASP A 46 -7.90 0.21 -4.23
CA ASP A 46 -8.24 0.69 -2.89
C ASP A 46 -7.27 1.80 -2.49
N ASN A 47 -7.80 2.93 -1.98
CA ASN A 47 -6.99 4.03 -1.48
C ASN A 47 -6.92 4.08 0.05
N VAL A 48 -7.58 3.14 0.72
CA VAL A 48 -7.53 2.93 2.17
C VAL A 48 -7.25 1.47 2.50
N ALA A 49 -6.53 1.23 3.60
CA ALA A 49 -6.28 -0.09 4.15
C ALA A 49 -6.94 -0.23 5.52
N THR A 50 -7.23 -1.48 5.93
CA THR A 50 -7.79 -1.80 7.25
C THR A 50 -6.74 -2.41 8.14
N ALA A 51 -6.57 -1.88 9.33
CA ALA A 51 -5.61 -2.39 10.30
C ALA A 51 -6.02 -3.77 10.84
N LEU A 52 -5.10 -4.73 10.84
CA LEU A 52 -5.29 -6.10 11.36
C LEU A 52 -4.84 -6.25 12.81
N ARG A 53 -4.29 -5.17 13.38
CA ARG A 53 -4.01 -4.96 14.79
C ARG A 53 -4.01 -3.47 15.07
N ARG A 54 -3.88 -3.07 16.33
CA ARG A 54 -3.54 -1.68 16.67
C ARG A 54 -2.18 -1.31 16.06
N LEU A 55 -2.13 -0.13 15.43
CA LEU A 55 -0.94 0.47 14.83
C LEU A 55 -0.66 1.81 15.52
N GLU A 56 0.61 2.06 15.83
CA GLU A 56 1.00 3.30 16.51
C GLU A 56 1.38 4.41 15.52
N LYS A 57 1.26 5.66 15.98
CA LYS A 57 1.75 6.81 15.22
C LYS A 57 3.26 6.69 14.98
N GLY A 58 3.69 6.96 13.75
CA GLY A 58 5.09 6.84 13.32
C GLY A 58 5.53 5.42 13.00
N GLU A 59 4.69 4.41 13.23
CA GLU A 59 4.98 3.03 12.86
C GLU A 59 5.03 2.87 11.34
N THR A 60 5.92 2.03 10.82
CA THR A 60 5.86 1.56 9.43
C THR A 60 5.01 0.30 9.36
N ALA A 61 3.82 0.40 8.78
CA ALA A 61 2.94 -0.73 8.57
C ALA A 61 3.22 -1.42 7.22
N GLU A 62 3.40 -2.74 7.26
CA GLU A 62 3.39 -3.57 6.07
C GLU A 62 1.95 -3.88 5.68
N VAL A 63 1.51 -3.34 4.55
CA VAL A 63 0.14 -3.42 4.06
C VAL A 63 0.07 -4.39 2.90
N GLY A 64 -0.74 -5.44 3.04
CA GLY A 64 -1.08 -6.30 1.90
C GLY A 64 -2.04 -5.56 0.96
N VAL A 65 -1.67 -5.38 -0.31
CA VAL A 65 -2.50 -4.76 -1.35
C VAL A 65 -2.64 -5.75 -2.49
N GLY A 66 -3.76 -6.48 -2.52
CA GLY A 66 -3.89 -7.66 -3.37
C GLY A 66 -2.78 -8.68 -3.06
N ASP A 67 -1.98 -9.03 -4.08
CA ASP A 67 -0.84 -9.96 -3.94
C ASP A 67 0.49 -9.28 -3.56
N ARG A 68 0.49 -7.96 -3.36
CA ARG A 68 1.69 -7.18 -3.06
C ARG A 68 1.74 -6.75 -1.60
N ILE A 69 2.93 -6.37 -1.15
CA ILE A 69 3.13 -5.70 0.14
C ILE A 69 3.70 -4.31 -0.13
N VAL A 70 3.14 -3.30 0.52
CA VAL A 70 3.63 -1.92 0.51
C VAL A 70 3.81 -1.43 1.93
N SER A 71 4.85 -0.62 2.17
CA SER A 71 5.13 -0.06 3.49
C SER A 71 4.57 1.36 3.59
N ILE A 72 3.77 1.64 4.62
CA ILE A 72 3.17 2.96 4.87
C ILE A 72 3.57 3.43 6.27
N VAL A 73 4.04 4.68 6.38
CA VAL A 73 4.32 5.31 7.68
C VAL A 73 3.04 5.94 8.23
N LEU A 74 2.64 5.55 9.43
CA LEU A 74 1.42 6.01 10.08
C LEU A 74 1.58 7.44 10.61
N ARG A 75 0.60 8.30 10.34
CA ARG A 75 0.55 9.68 10.87
C ARG A 75 -0.23 9.79 12.17
N ASP A 76 -1.14 8.85 12.38
CA ASP A 76 -2.00 8.73 13.54
C ASP A 76 -1.93 7.31 14.09
N ALA A 77 -2.31 7.12 15.36
CA ALA A 77 -2.61 5.78 15.85
C ALA A 77 -3.90 5.27 15.20
N VAL A 78 -3.93 3.99 14.84
CA VAL A 78 -5.06 3.36 14.15
C VAL A 78 -5.43 2.08 14.90
N GLU A 79 -6.67 2.03 15.39
CA GLU A 79 -7.18 0.83 16.08
C GLU A 79 -7.38 -0.34 15.13
N PHE A 80 -7.46 -1.54 15.70
CA PHE A 80 -7.88 -2.74 14.98
C PHE A 80 -9.21 -2.50 14.23
N GLY A 81 -9.26 -2.89 12.95
CA GLY A 81 -10.45 -2.76 12.11
C GLY A 81 -10.71 -1.35 11.56
N HIS A 82 -9.99 -0.33 12.03
CA HIS A 82 -10.09 1.02 11.48
C HIS A 82 -9.29 1.15 10.18
N LYS A 83 -9.57 2.21 9.42
CA LYS A 83 -8.91 2.45 8.14
C LYS A 83 -7.89 3.58 8.23
N PHE A 84 -6.90 3.53 7.36
CA PHE A 84 -5.99 4.65 7.10
C PHE A 84 -5.72 4.78 5.60
N ALA A 85 -5.29 5.96 5.17
CA ALA A 85 -5.05 6.26 3.76
C ALA A 85 -3.73 5.64 3.27
N LEU A 86 -3.77 5.01 2.09
CA LEU A 86 -2.59 4.42 1.42
C LEU A 86 -1.80 5.45 0.61
N ARG A 87 -2.44 6.57 0.27
CA ARG A 87 -1.92 7.70 -0.49
C ARG A 87 -2.61 8.97 0.00
N ASP A 88 -2.14 10.12 -0.43
CA ASP A 88 -2.87 11.36 -0.19
C ASP A 88 -4.24 11.29 -0.90
N ILE A 89 -5.29 11.68 -0.19
CA ILE A 89 -6.67 11.76 -0.67
C ILE A 89 -7.12 13.20 -0.43
N ALA A 90 -7.46 13.94 -1.47
CA ALA A 90 -7.91 15.32 -1.32
C ALA A 90 -9.36 15.36 -0.82
N ARG A 91 -9.74 16.47 -0.17
CA ARG A 91 -11.14 16.74 0.14
C ARG A 91 -12.00 16.64 -1.12
N GLY A 92 -13.10 15.91 -1.02
CA GLY A 92 -14.02 15.67 -2.13
C GLY A 92 -13.68 14.44 -2.98
N ASP A 93 -12.49 13.84 -2.82
CA ASP A 93 -12.14 12.61 -3.50
C ASP A 93 -12.91 11.42 -2.93
N ASP A 94 -13.16 10.43 -3.79
CA ASP A 94 -13.81 9.19 -3.40
C ASP A 94 -12.90 8.32 -2.53
N ILE A 95 -13.49 7.74 -1.48
CA ILE A 95 -12.88 6.69 -0.68
C ILE A 95 -13.23 5.35 -1.32
N VAL A 96 -12.21 4.62 -1.78
CA VAL A 96 -12.35 3.36 -2.50
C VAL A 96 -11.86 2.22 -1.63
N LYS A 97 -12.73 1.24 -1.39
CA LYS A 97 -12.42 0.02 -0.66
C LYS A 97 -13.16 -1.16 -1.29
N TYR A 98 -12.49 -2.31 -1.39
CA TYR A 98 -12.99 -3.49 -2.10
C TYR A 98 -13.22 -3.24 -3.60
N GLY A 99 -12.57 -2.23 -4.18
CA GLY A 99 -12.78 -1.77 -5.55
C GLY A 99 -14.01 -0.89 -5.75
N GLU A 100 -14.73 -0.54 -4.68
CA GLU A 100 -15.97 0.23 -4.74
C GLU A 100 -15.84 1.55 -4.00
N VAL A 101 -16.55 2.57 -4.47
CA VAL A 101 -16.70 3.83 -3.72
C VAL A 101 -17.59 3.56 -2.50
N ILE A 102 -17.03 3.81 -1.31
CA ILE A 102 -17.72 3.64 -0.02
C ILE A 102 -18.10 4.96 0.63
N GLY A 103 -17.54 6.07 0.14
CA GLY A 103 -17.71 7.38 0.74
C GLY A 103 -16.89 8.43 0.02
N ARG A 104 -16.91 9.65 0.56
CA ARG A 104 -16.16 10.79 0.07
C ARG A 104 -15.40 11.47 1.19
N ALA A 105 -14.18 11.93 0.91
CA ALA A 105 -13.37 12.64 1.88
C ALA A 105 -13.99 14.00 2.20
N THR A 106 -14.22 14.31 3.48
CA THR A 106 -14.75 15.61 3.92
C THR A 106 -13.66 16.63 4.23
N ALA A 107 -12.41 16.17 4.31
CA ALA A 107 -11.18 16.93 4.48
C ALA A 107 -10.03 16.23 3.74
N ASP A 108 -8.88 16.89 3.58
CA ASP A 108 -7.68 16.23 3.07
C ASP A 108 -7.22 15.13 4.04
N ILE A 109 -6.90 13.95 3.50
CA ILE A 109 -6.43 12.78 4.26
C ILE A 109 -5.06 12.39 3.70
N PRO A 110 -3.96 12.84 4.33
CA PRO A 110 -2.61 12.47 3.90
C PRO A 110 -2.36 10.97 4.02
N ALA A 111 -1.44 10.44 3.22
CA ALA A 111 -1.00 9.04 3.32
C ALA A 111 -0.58 8.70 4.77
N GLY A 112 -1.08 7.57 5.27
CA GLY A 112 -0.86 7.11 6.63
C GLY A 112 -1.76 7.73 7.71
N ALA A 113 -2.62 8.71 7.37
CA ALA A 113 -3.57 9.30 8.31
C ALA A 113 -4.80 8.41 8.52
N HIS A 114 -5.40 8.49 9.72
CA HIS A 114 -6.61 7.74 10.07
C HIS A 114 -7.79 8.19 9.19
N ALA A 115 -8.47 7.23 8.56
CA ALA A 115 -9.54 7.44 7.58
C ALA A 115 -10.85 6.85 8.09
N HIS A 116 -11.69 7.67 8.72
CA HIS A 116 -12.91 7.22 9.41
C HIS A 116 -14.02 8.28 9.33
N VAL A 117 -15.02 8.20 10.21
CA VAL A 117 -16.27 8.98 10.10
C VAL A 117 -16.03 10.48 10.32
N GLN A 118 -14.90 10.85 10.93
CA GLN A 118 -14.56 12.26 11.13
C GLN A 118 -14.16 12.96 9.83
N ASN A 119 -13.63 12.22 8.86
CA ASN A 119 -13.10 12.75 7.60
C ASN A 119 -13.68 12.05 6.36
N ILE A 120 -14.72 11.23 6.52
CA ILE A 120 -15.41 10.51 5.44
C ILE A 120 -16.91 10.60 5.66
N GLU A 121 -17.63 11.04 4.64
CA GLU A 121 -19.08 10.90 4.54
C GLU A 121 -19.45 9.65 3.72
N SER A 122 -20.49 8.93 4.14
CA SER A 122 -21.00 7.77 3.38
C SER A 122 -21.82 8.26 2.18
N LEU A 123 -21.55 7.71 1.00
CA LEU A 123 -22.35 7.96 -0.20
C LEU A 123 -23.50 6.93 -0.37
N ARG A 124 -23.58 5.91 0.48
CA ARG A 124 -24.65 4.90 0.47
C ARG A 124 -25.61 5.19 1.64
N GLY A 125 -26.91 5.32 1.34
CA GLY A 125 -27.98 5.45 2.34
C GLY A 125 -28.78 6.76 2.35
N ARG A 126 -28.54 7.68 1.40
CA ARG A 126 -29.34 8.91 1.24
C ARG A 126 -30.50 8.66 0.27
N GLY A 127 -31.62 8.15 0.79
CA GLY A 127 -32.87 7.93 0.05
C GLY A 127 -33.73 9.19 -0.08
N ASP A 128 -33.13 10.36 0.04
CA ASP A 128 -33.74 11.68 0.18
C ASP A 128 -33.26 12.69 -0.90
N LEU A 129 -32.73 12.18 -2.01
CA LEU A 129 -32.44 12.98 -3.21
C LEU A 129 -33.41 12.57 -4.33
N ASP A 130 -34.67 12.94 -4.17
CA ASP A 130 -35.66 13.21 -5.22
C ASP A 130 -36.63 14.29 -4.72
#